data_AF-A0A0N0SJL9-F1
#
_entry.id   AF-A0A0N0SJL9-F1
#
_cell.length_a   1.000
_cell.length_b   1.000
_cell.length_c   1.000
_cell.angle_alpha   90.00
_cell.angle_beta   90.00
_cell.angle_gamma   90.00
#
_symmetry.space_group_name_H-M   'P 1'
#
loop_
_entity.id
_entity.type
_entity.pdbx_description
1 polymer ?
#
loop_
_entity_poly.entity_id
_entity_poly.type
_entity_poly.pdbx_seq_one_letter_code
_entity_poly.pdbx_strand_id
1 'polypeptide(L)'
;MYLVHAHLELPSGEQLPPDIRAVVRSAITAGDRVEHVAVHPRSSSGLTLGFYVLAGVLEEAEERAVRVCARLLRDVPQLTTARLTGAGAPLMPLAFAPQPVD
;
A
#
# COMPACT_ATOMS: atom_id res chain seq x y z
N MET A 1 -5.08 -13.11 6.66
CA MET A 1 -4.39 -11.82 6.47
C MET A 1 -3.77 -11.82 5.09
N TYR A 2 -3.96 -10.76 4.32
CA TYR A 2 -3.45 -10.60 2.96
C TYR A 2 -2.45 -9.45 2.92
N LEU A 3 -1.38 -9.58 2.14
CA LEU A 3 -0.53 -8.45 1.79
C LEU A 3 -1.06 -7.86 0.49
N VAL A 4 -1.40 -6.58 0.50
CA VAL A 4 -1.81 -5.82 -0.69
C VAL A 4 -0.84 -4.67 -0.88
N HIS A 5 -0.27 -4.54 -2.08
CA HIS A 5 0.52 -3.38 -2.45
C HIS A 5 -0.38 -2.35 -3.12
N ALA A 6 -0.36 -1.12 -2.63
CA ALA A 6 -0.85 0.05 -3.33
C ALA A 6 0.32 0.84 -3.90
N HIS A 7 0.23 1.19 -5.18
CA HIS A 7 1.25 1.91 -5.92
C HIS A 7 0.82 3.36 -6.09
N LEU A 8 1.65 4.27 -5.61
CA LEU A 8 1.44 5.70 -5.70
C LEU A 8 2.50 6.31 -6.62
N GLU A 9 2.04 7.18 -7.51
CA GLU A 9 2.89 8.08 -8.28
C GLU A 9 2.95 9.42 -7.56
N LEU A 10 4.17 9.92 -7.34
CA LEU A 10 4.44 11.24 -6.79
C LEU A 10 4.75 12.20 -7.95
N PRO A 11 4.34 13.47 -7.87
CA PRO A 11 4.78 14.49 -8.80
C PRO A 11 6.31 14.57 -8.88
N SER A 12 6.82 14.79 -10.08
CA SER A 12 8.26 14.95 -10.31
C SER A 12 8.85 16.05 -9.44
N GLY A 13 9.88 15.72 -8.65
CA GLY A 13 10.60 16.66 -7.81
C GLY A 13 10.10 16.77 -6.37
N GLU A 14 8.99 16.13 -6.01
CA GLU A 14 8.58 16.02 -4.61
C GLU A 14 9.42 14.96 -3.89
N GLN A 15 10.03 15.37 -2.77
CA GLN A 15 10.68 14.46 -1.85
C GLN A 15 9.70 14.12 -0.74
N LEU A 16 9.51 12.82 -0.49
CA LEU A 16 8.79 12.38 0.70
C LEU A 16 9.58 12.79 1.94
N PRO A 17 8.92 13.32 2.97
CA PRO A 17 9.61 13.64 4.20
C PRO A 17 10.06 12.35 4.90
N PRO A 18 11.17 12.40 5.67
CA PRO A 18 11.76 11.21 6.28
C PRO A 18 10.84 10.49 7.28
N ASP A 19 9.84 11.20 7.81
CA ASP A 19 8.85 10.71 8.76
C ASP A 19 7.58 10.16 8.10
N ILE A 20 7.49 10.10 6.76
CA ILE A 20 6.28 9.66 6.04
C ILE A 20 5.75 8.31 6.52
N ARG A 21 6.65 7.39 6.92
CA ARG A 21 6.27 6.10 7.48
C ARG A 21 5.49 6.24 8.78
N ALA A 22 5.90 7.14 9.67
CA ALA A 22 5.23 7.39 10.93
C ALA A 22 3.88 8.06 10.70
N VAL A 23 3.81 9.04 9.79
CA VAL A 23 2.58 9.75 9.42
C VAL A 23 1.55 8.79 8.81
N VAL A 24 1.95 7.95 7.86
CA VAL A 24 1.04 6.96 7.26
C VAL A 24 0.52 5.99 8.33
N ARG A 25 1.39 5.54 9.24
CA ARG A 25 1.01 4.62 10.33
C ARG A 25 0.01 5.24 11.30
N SER A 26 0.21 6.50 11.71
CA SER A 26 -0.71 7.16 12.63
C SER A 26 -2.07 7.47 12.00
N ALA A 27 -2.14 7.56 10.67
CA ALA A 27 -3.38 7.74 9.92
C ALA A 27 -4.17 6.44 9.67
N ILE A 28 -3.62 5.27 10.03
CA ILE A 28 -4.36 4.01 10.03
C ILE A 28 -5.21 3.91 11.30
N THR A 29 -6.46 3.49 11.12
CA THR A 29 -7.46 3.35 12.17
C THR A 29 -7.87 1.89 12.33
N ALA A 30 -8.43 1.52 13.48
CA ALA A 30 -8.94 0.15 13.70
C ALA A 30 -10.02 -0.26 12.68
N GLY A 31 -10.81 0.70 12.17
CA GLY A 31 -11.82 0.46 11.15
C GLY A 31 -11.26 0.01 9.81
N ASP A 32 -9.97 0.27 9.56
CA ASP A 32 -9.30 -0.13 8.32
C ASP A 32 -8.97 -1.60 8.27
N ARG A 33 -8.99 -2.30 9.42
CA ARG A 33 -8.55 -3.70 9.53
C ARG A 33 -7.17 -3.95 8.91
N VAL A 34 -6.28 -2.97 9.02
CA VAL A 34 -4.88 -3.03 8.62
C VAL A 34 -4.05 -3.24 9.88
N GLU A 35 -3.42 -4.41 9.99
CA GLU A 35 -2.55 -4.77 11.14
C GLU A 35 -1.18 -4.10 11.02
N HIS A 36 -0.72 -3.91 9.78
CA HIS A 36 0.57 -3.30 9.51
C HIS A 36 0.58 -2.58 8.17
N VAL A 37 1.35 -1.49 8.12
CA VAL A 37 1.70 -0.82 6.87
C VAL A 37 3.22 -0.69 6.73
N ALA A 38 3.71 -1.21 5.60
CA ALA A 38 5.06 -1.03 5.10
C ALA A 38 5.07 0.11 4.09
N VAL A 39 6.11 0.94 4.10
CA VAL A 39 6.23 2.14 3.26
C VAL A 39 7.57 2.05 2.54
N HIS A 40 7.52 1.99 1.21
CA HIS A 40 8.68 1.74 0.37
C HIS A 40 8.76 2.76 -0.78
N PRO A 41 9.60 3.81 -0.67
CA PRO A 41 10.00 4.61 -1.82
C PRO A 41 10.67 3.69 -2.86
N ARG A 42 10.20 3.74 -4.11
CA ARG A 42 10.69 2.90 -5.23
C ARG A 42 11.61 3.68 -6.16
N SER A 43 11.37 4.98 -6.31
CA SER A 43 12.14 5.92 -7.11
C SER A 43 11.86 7.34 -6.61
N SER A 44 12.39 8.37 -7.29
CA SER A 44 12.04 9.77 -7.02
C SER A 44 10.56 10.10 -7.28
N SER A 45 9.82 9.26 -7.99
CA SER A 45 8.41 9.48 -8.36
C SER A 45 7.48 8.33 -7.97
N GLY A 46 8.00 7.28 -7.32
CA GLY A 46 7.25 6.06 -7.03
C GLY A 46 7.27 5.73 -5.54
N LEU A 47 6.10 5.44 -4.98
CA LEU A 47 5.92 5.00 -3.60
C LEU A 47 5.01 3.76 -3.56
N THR A 48 5.43 2.71 -2.85
CA THR A 48 4.57 1.56 -2.55
C THR A 48 4.18 1.57 -1.08
N LEU A 49 2.89 1.45 -0.82
CA LEU A 49 2.34 1.14 0.51
C LEU A 49 1.94 -0.34 0.54
N GLY A 50 2.54 -1.12 1.44
CA GLY A 50 2.19 -2.52 1.66
C GLY A 50 1.27 -2.65 2.86
N PHE A 51 0.01 -2.97 2.63
CA PHE A 51 -1.00 -3.16 3.67
C PHE A 51 -1.14 -4.63 4.03
N TYR A 52 -0.98 -4.95 5.31
CA TYR A 52 -1.30 -6.26 5.87
C TYR A 52 -2.73 -6.23 6.39
N VAL A 53 -3.66 -6.72 5.59
CA VAL A 53 -5.10 -6.54 5.75
C VAL A 53 -5.76 -7.80 6.31
N LEU A 54 -6.60 -7.66 7.33
CA LEU A 54 -7.51 -8.72 7.76
C LEU A 54 -8.74 -8.70 6.86
N ALA A 55 -9.02 -9.81 6.18
CA ALA A 55 -10.17 -10.01 5.32
C ALA A 55 -10.47 -11.52 5.20
N GLY A 56 -11.71 -11.86 4.84
CA GLY A 56 -12.11 -13.25 4.60
C GLY A 56 -11.67 -13.78 3.23
N VAL A 57 -11.53 -12.89 2.25
CA VAL A 57 -11.12 -13.21 0.87
C VAL A 57 -10.19 -12.12 0.32
N LEU A 58 -9.46 -12.44 -0.76
CA LEU A 58 -8.49 -11.52 -1.36
C LEU A 58 -9.14 -10.24 -1.90
N GLU A 59 -10.26 -10.37 -2.64
CA GLU A 59 -10.98 -9.23 -3.21
C GLU A 59 -11.36 -8.19 -2.14
N GLU A 60 -11.87 -8.64 -0.99
CA GLU A 60 -12.20 -7.77 0.15
C GLU A 60 -10.95 -7.03 0.68
N ALA A 61 -9.79 -7.70 0.72
CA ALA A 61 -8.53 -7.09 1.15
C ALA A 61 -8.07 -6.01 0.18
N GLU A 62 -8.17 -6.27 -1.13
CA GLU A 62 -7.76 -5.34 -2.18
C GLU A 62 -8.66 -4.10 -2.20
N GLU A 63 -9.98 -4.27 -2.17
CA GLU A 63 -10.91 -3.15 -2.06
C GLU A 63 -10.67 -2.30 -0.81
N ARG A 64 -10.38 -2.95 0.32
CA ARG A 64 -10.08 -2.27 1.58
C ARG A 64 -8.79 -1.48 1.48
N ALA A 65 -7.73 -2.04 0.89
CA ALA A 65 -6.50 -1.32 0.63
C ALA A 65 -6.74 -0.08 -0.25
N VAL A 66 -7.56 -0.20 -1.31
CA VAL A 66 -7.93 0.95 -2.16
C VAL A 66 -8.66 2.03 -1.35
N ARG A 67 -9.64 1.66 -0.51
CA ARG A 67 -10.39 2.62 0.33
C ARG A 67 -9.48 3.33 1.33
N VAL A 68 -8.59 2.59 2.01
CA VAL A 68 -7.60 3.16 2.93
C VAL A 68 -6.68 4.11 2.19
N CYS A 69 -6.16 3.70 1.03
CA CYS A 69 -5.26 4.53 0.24
C CYS A 69 -5.94 5.82 -0.22
N ALA A 70 -7.19 5.74 -0.70
CA ALA A 70 -7.97 6.91 -1.09
C ALA A 70 -8.22 7.89 0.07
N ARG A 71 -8.39 7.37 1.29
CA ARG A 71 -8.48 8.22 2.49
C ARG A 71 -7.13 8.85 2.83
N LEU A 72 -6.03 8.08 2.82
CA LEU A 72 -4.70 8.61 3.08
C LEU A 72 -4.34 9.74 2.10
N LEU A 73 -4.61 9.58 0.81
CA LEU A 73 -4.41 10.61 -0.21
C LEU A 73 -5.26 11.88 0.03
N ARG A 74 -6.36 11.78 0.79
CA ARG A 74 -7.21 12.94 1.13
C ARG A 74 -6.77 13.62 2.42
N ASP A 75 -6.41 12.82 3.42
CA ASP A 75 -6.30 13.28 4.81
C ASP A 75 -4.84 13.47 5.26
N VAL A 76 -3.86 12.92 4.53
CA VAL A 76 -2.44 13.08 4.81
C VAL A 76 -1.85 14.15 3.87
N PRO A 77 -1.55 15.36 4.35
CA PRO A 77 -1.06 16.47 3.51
C PRO A 77 0.16 16.11 2.64
N GLN A 78 1.05 15.27 3.16
CA GLN A 78 2.26 14.82 2.47
C GLN A 78 1.98 13.89 1.28
N LEU A 79 0.74 13.41 1.14
CA LEU A 79 0.32 12.50 0.09
C LEU A 79 -0.76 13.09 -0.82
N THR A 80 -1.24 14.32 -0.58
CA THR A 80 -2.40 14.88 -1.31
C THR A 80 -2.18 15.07 -2.80
N THR A 81 -0.92 15.22 -3.22
CA THR A 81 -0.51 15.39 -4.61
C THR A 81 -0.21 14.04 -5.29
N ALA A 82 -0.15 12.95 -4.52
CA ALA A 82 0.12 11.63 -5.02
C ALA A 82 -1.12 11.01 -5.69
N ARG A 83 -0.89 10.11 -6.65
CA ARG A 83 -1.96 9.42 -7.39
C ARG A 83 -1.84 7.92 -7.22
N LEU A 84 -2.93 7.26 -6.83
CA LEU A 84 -3.01 5.79 -6.84
C LEU A 84 -3.03 5.29 -8.29
N THR A 85 -2.04 4.48 -8.66
CA THR A 85 -1.91 3.89 -10.00
C THR A 85 -2.35 2.42 -10.04
N GLY A 86 -2.45 1.76 -8.90
CA GLY A 86 -3.01 0.43 -8.78
C GLY A 86 -2.89 -0.12 -7.36
N ALA A 87 -3.70 -1.14 -7.05
CA ALA A 87 -3.54 -1.92 -5.83
C ALA A 87 -3.86 -3.40 -6.09
N GLY A 88 -3.10 -4.30 -5.46
CA GLY A 88 -3.32 -5.73 -5.57
C GLY A 88 -2.35 -6.55 -4.73
N ALA A 89 -2.66 -7.82 -4.51
CA ALA A 89 -1.69 -8.74 -3.92
C ALA A 89 -0.47 -8.91 -4.83
N PRO A 90 0.75 -8.96 -4.27
CA PRO A 90 1.93 -9.24 -5.07
C PRO A 90 1.84 -10.64 -5.66
N LEU A 91 1.79 -10.72 -6.98
CA LEU A 91 1.85 -11.98 -7.69
C LEU A 91 3.30 -12.45 -7.78
N MET A 92 3.53 -13.71 -7.43
CA MET A 92 4.78 -14.37 -7.76
C MET A 92 4.79 -14.66 -9.26
N PRO A 93 5.85 -14.29 -10.00
CA PRO A 93 5.99 -14.73 -11.37
C PRO A 93 5.93 -16.26 -11.43
N LEU A 94 5.25 -16.81 -12.44
CA LEU A 94 5.08 -18.26 -12.59
C LEU A 94 6.41 -19.03 -12.62
N ALA A 95 7.49 -18.37 -13.07
CA ALA A 95 8.85 -18.92 -13.03
C ALA A 95 9.36 -19.25 -11.61
N PHE A 96 8.71 -18.74 -10.57
CA PHE A 96 9.03 -18.98 -9.16
C PHE A 96 7.88 -19.67 -8.42
N ALA A 97 6.95 -20.31 -9.13
CA ALA A 97 5.92 -21.09 -8.50
C ALA A 97 6.56 -22.23 -7.68
N PRO A 98 6.15 -22.44 -6.42
CA PRO A 98 6.68 -23.53 -5.61
C PRO A 98 6.44 -24.86 -6.35
N GLN A 99 7.51 -25.63 -6.53
CA GLN A 99 7.38 -27.00 -7.02
C GLN A 99 6.69 -27.83 -5.95
N PRO A 100 5.72 -28.70 -6.29
CA PRO A 100 5.22 -29.69 -5.36
C PRO A 100 6.41 -30.50 -4.82
N VAL A 101 6.49 -30.62 -3.50
CA VAL A 101 7.33 -31.63 -2.88
C VAL A 101 6.50 -32.92 -2.84
N ASP A 102 6.98 -33.95 -3.54
CA ASP A 102 6.43 -35.30 -3.48
C ASP A 102 6.53 -35.89 -2.06
#